data_AF-A0A2E1XN21-F1
#
_entry.id   AF-A0A2E1XN21-F1
#
_cell.length_a   1.000
_cell.length_b   1.000
_cell.length_c   1.000
_cell.angle_alpha   90.00
_cell.angle_beta   90.00
_cell.angle_gamma   90.00
#
_symmetry.space_group_name_H-M   'P 1'
#
loop_
_entity.id
_entity.type
_entity.pdbx_description
1 polymer ?
#
loop_
_entity_poly.entity_id
_entity_poly.type
_entity_poly.pdbx_seq_one_letter_code
_entity_poly.pdbx_strand_id
1 'polypeptide(L)'
;MLKKTIIIIIYISSIVICFLIGLYLGTINNNYLAEKKNSTLNIKNTFLRKLSNKDYYVNNISIKLNSSDFRSLIKEQDYFSSQKWLDKKLANYYKCKITFNNNTLKGKIRNKGLLLKPWEYDEKYFSYKIKLKKGDINGLKKFYLNYPKKRNNLHEWYGDKIYKYYKLIYQKNSFVNLDINGQDKGLYLLEESFDYKLLNNNNRSSGPIIYYSKAEMIKSDIYDYGESFFKSEIKFQYPHKYNDSAKKLLNNFILKTYSANKVFDFEKTATHFALADLIGYYHQLNYHNVKFYYDTSKNMIEPIANDFQFYDIKKWTKESFGIVFKKQNNNPNYFDYFNAPWMKILFENNDFFSLYLKKLNDFSSKNKIDSLFNFLKPYEDSAFAIISKFDPFYSPKVKSIIKKNANHITQVLRKEPPLLVNQPKVDSDNNIIMEIKNSCYLPLKTIGIYQNDSLVISLNENSLIEGKNYGEAIKIQKMKFFMTKKISFDDSLQFKYQFFGERSINQVSFKFQVNYNP
;
A
#
# COMPACT_ATOMS: atom_id res chain seq x y z
N MET A 1 -50.69 -35.45 23.82
CA MET A 1 -49.67 -35.41 22.74
C MET A 1 -48.75 -34.19 22.80
N LEU A 2 -49.24 -33.00 23.13
CA LEU A 2 -48.44 -31.75 23.11
C LEU A 2 -47.19 -31.78 24.01
N LYS A 3 -47.30 -32.27 25.25
CA LYS A 3 -46.16 -32.38 26.20
C LYS A 3 -45.03 -33.29 25.69
N LYS A 4 -45.36 -34.45 25.10
CA LYS A 4 -44.36 -35.37 24.53
C LYS A 4 -43.64 -34.75 23.33
N THR A 5 -44.37 -34.01 22.50
CA THR A 5 -43.80 -33.33 21.32
C THR A 5 -42.84 -32.21 21.74
N ILE A 6 -43.20 -31.42 22.75
CA ILE A 6 -42.33 -30.36 23.31
C ILE A 6 -41.05 -30.96 23.90
N ILE A 7 -41.14 -32.07 24.64
CA ILE A 7 -39.97 -32.75 25.21
C ILE A 7 -39.03 -33.26 24.11
N ILE A 8 -39.57 -33.83 23.03
CA ILE A 8 -38.78 -34.30 21.88
C ILE A 8 -38.10 -33.13 21.18
N ILE A 9 -38.79 -32.00 20.99
CA ILE A 9 -38.21 -30.80 20.36
C ILE A 9 -37.07 -30.23 21.22
N ILE A 10 -37.25 -30.15 22.54
CA ILE A 10 -36.20 -29.69 23.46
C ILE A 10 -34.98 -30.62 23.39
N TYR A 11 -35.21 -31.93 23.35
CA TYR A 11 -34.13 -32.93 23.27
C TYR A 11 -33.38 -32.88 21.93
N ILE A 12 -34.07 -32.72 20.81
CA ILE A 12 -33.42 -32.56 19.49
C ILE A 12 -32.66 -31.22 19.44
N SER A 13 -33.24 -30.15 19.99
CA SER A 13 -32.59 -28.84 20.03
C SER A 13 -31.31 -28.85 20.86
N SER A 14 -31.30 -29.56 22.00
CA SER A 14 -30.09 -29.69 22.84
C SER A 14 -28.99 -30.47 22.13
N ILE A 15 -29.32 -31.53 21.38
CA ILE A 15 -28.35 -32.28 20.56
C ILE A 15 -27.74 -31.38 19.48
N VAL A 16 -28.56 -30.60 18.77
CA VAL A 16 -28.07 -29.68 17.73
C VAL A 16 -27.18 -28.59 18.33
N ILE A 17 -27.56 -28.02 19.48
CA ILE A 17 -26.74 -27.03 20.18
C ILE A 17 -25.40 -27.63 20.61
N CYS A 18 -25.38 -28.84 21.19
CA CYS A 18 -24.15 -29.53 21.55
C CYS A 18 -23.25 -29.81 20.33
N PHE A 19 -23.83 -30.20 19.20
CA PHE A 19 -23.09 -30.41 17.95
C PHE A 19 -22.47 -29.10 17.41
N LEU A 20 -23.24 -28.00 17.42
CA LEU A 20 -22.75 -26.68 17.01
C LEU A 20 -21.65 -26.14 17.94
N ILE A 21 -21.78 -26.35 19.25
CA ILE A 21 -20.73 -26.05 20.23
C ILE A 21 -19.47 -26.89 19.95
N GLY A 22 -19.63 -28.18 19.64
CA GLY A 22 -18.53 -29.06 19.26
C GLY A 22 -17.77 -28.57 18.00
N LEU A 23 -18.49 -28.15 16.97
CA LEU A 23 -17.90 -27.56 15.75
C LEU A 23 -17.20 -26.22 16.04
N TYR A 24 -17.80 -25.38 16.86
CA TYR A 24 -17.22 -24.10 17.28
C TYR A 24 -15.93 -24.29 18.10
N LEU A 25 -15.94 -25.22 19.06
CA LEU A 25 -14.76 -25.56 19.84
C LEU A 25 -13.69 -26.25 18.99
N GLY A 26 -14.07 -27.10 18.04
CA GLY A 26 -13.15 -27.74 17.08
C GLY A 26 -12.45 -26.73 16.16
N THR A 27 -13.15 -25.71 15.69
CA THR A 27 -12.56 -24.62 14.88
C THR A 27 -11.63 -23.72 15.70
N ILE A 28 -11.99 -23.40 16.95
CA ILE A 28 -11.09 -22.69 17.87
C ILE A 28 -9.84 -23.53 18.15
N ASN A 29 -9.98 -24.82 18.44
CA ASN A 29 -8.85 -25.67 18.78
C ASN A 29 -7.93 -25.91 17.58
N ASN A 30 -8.45 -26.07 16.36
CA ASN A 30 -7.61 -26.18 15.16
C ASN A 30 -6.86 -24.87 14.85
N ASN A 31 -7.49 -23.71 15.03
CA ASN A 31 -6.81 -22.43 14.88
C ASN A 31 -5.74 -22.22 15.97
N TYR A 32 -6.05 -22.60 17.21
CA TYR A 32 -5.11 -22.53 18.33
C TYR A 32 -3.93 -23.50 18.18
N LEU A 33 -4.17 -24.74 17.74
CA LEU A 33 -3.14 -25.72 17.44
C LEU A 33 -2.30 -25.34 16.22
N ALA A 34 -2.89 -24.72 15.19
CA ALA A 34 -2.14 -24.19 14.06
C ALA A 34 -1.27 -22.99 14.46
N GLU A 35 -1.76 -22.09 15.31
CA GLU A 35 -0.94 -21.01 15.90
C GLU A 35 0.17 -21.56 16.79
N LYS A 36 -0.11 -22.58 17.62
CA LYS A 36 0.87 -23.21 18.50
C LYS A 36 1.90 -24.04 17.74
N LYS A 37 1.52 -24.70 16.64
CA LYS A 37 2.41 -25.42 15.74
C LYS A 37 3.30 -24.45 14.95
N ASN A 38 2.75 -23.32 14.51
CA ASN A 38 3.54 -22.25 13.90
C ASN A 38 4.47 -21.57 14.93
N SER A 39 4.03 -21.36 16.17
CA SER A 39 4.86 -20.77 17.21
C SER A 39 5.99 -21.71 17.65
N THR A 40 5.74 -23.01 17.81
CA THR A 40 6.77 -24.01 18.11
C THR A 40 7.74 -24.23 16.95
N LEU A 41 7.26 -24.24 15.69
CA LEU A 41 8.12 -24.30 14.51
C LEU A 41 8.97 -23.02 14.37
N ASN A 42 8.39 -21.85 14.68
CA ASN A 42 9.12 -20.59 14.72
C ASN A 42 10.16 -20.57 15.83
N ILE A 43 9.83 -21.01 17.05
CA ILE A 43 10.79 -21.13 18.16
C ILE A 43 11.93 -22.09 17.77
N LYS A 44 11.62 -23.23 17.15
CA LYS A 44 12.61 -24.19 16.67
C LYS A 44 13.49 -23.60 15.56
N ASN A 45 12.93 -22.89 14.59
CA ASN A 45 13.69 -22.24 13.51
C ASN A 45 14.53 -21.06 14.00
N THR A 46 14.03 -20.28 14.94
CA THR A 46 14.77 -19.21 15.62
C THR A 46 15.91 -19.78 16.46
N PHE A 47 15.67 -20.89 17.16
CA PHE A 47 16.67 -21.60 17.95
C PHE A 47 17.75 -22.23 17.04
N LEU A 48 17.38 -22.91 15.96
CA LEU A 48 18.31 -23.50 14.99
C LEU A 48 19.13 -22.44 14.23
N ARG A 49 18.57 -21.25 13.94
CA ARG A 49 19.33 -20.13 13.36
C ARG A 49 20.17 -19.39 14.39
N LYS A 50 19.77 -19.35 15.67
CA LYS A 50 20.65 -18.93 16.77
C LYS A 50 21.86 -19.86 16.92
N LEU A 51 21.66 -21.16 16.68
CA LEU A 51 22.74 -22.17 16.66
C LEU A 51 23.58 -22.13 15.38
N SER A 52 23.08 -21.53 14.29
CA SER A 52 23.95 -21.20 13.17
C SER A 52 24.87 -20.06 13.62
N ASN A 53 26.10 -20.41 14.02
CA ASN A 53 27.18 -19.57 14.56
C ASN A 53 27.65 -18.43 13.63
N LYS A 54 26.78 -17.86 12.78
CA LYS A 54 27.11 -16.70 11.96
C LYS A 54 26.91 -15.46 12.81
N ASP A 55 27.99 -15.01 13.45
CA ASP A 55 28.00 -13.74 14.16
C ASP A 55 27.87 -12.59 13.15
N TYR A 56 26.63 -12.13 13.00
CA TYR A 56 26.37 -10.89 12.29
C TYR A 56 26.78 -9.72 13.18
N TYR A 57 27.87 -9.06 12.78
CA TYR A 57 28.34 -7.85 13.43
C TYR A 57 27.34 -6.71 13.19
N VAL A 58 26.83 -6.15 14.30
CA VAL A 58 26.01 -4.94 14.30
C VAL A 58 26.91 -3.79 14.73
N ASN A 59 27.01 -2.75 13.91
CA ASN A 59 27.83 -1.59 14.24
C ASN A 59 27.25 -0.86 15.45
N ASN A 60 28.13 -0.31 16.29
CA ASN A 60 27.74 0.51 17.43
C ASN A 60 27.75 2.00 17.06
N ILE A 61 26.72 2.73 17.49
CA ILE A 61 26.67 4.19 17.50
C ILE A 61 26.61 4.64 18.95
N SER A 62 27.62 5.37 19.41
CA SER A 62 27.59 6.05 20.72
C SER A 62 27.41 7.55 20.53
N ILE A 63 26.49 8.14 21.28
CA ILE A 63 26.16 9.56 21.23
C ILE A 63 26.45 10.19 22.60
N LYS A 64 27.35 11.16 22.63
CA LYS A 64 27.72 11.90 23.84
C LYS A 64 27.27 13.36 23.76
N LEU A 65 26.42 13.76 24.68
CA LEU A 65 25.97 15.12 24.97
C LEU A 65 26.63 15.63 26.26
N ASN A 66 26.72 16.94 26.44
CA ASN A 66 27.02 17.49 27.76
C ASN A 66 25.82 17.25 28.72
N SER A 67 26.06 17.35 30.03
CA SER A 67 25.06 17.00 31.04
C SER A 67 23.81 17.89 30.99
N SER A 68 23.94 19.18 30.66
CA SER A 68 22.78 20.08 30.54
C SER A 68 21.91 19.72 29.34
N ASP A 69 22.50 19.53 28.16
CA ASP A 69 21.82 19.15 26.93
C ASP A 69 21.14 17.78 27.05
N PHE A 70 21.80 16.82 27.72
CA PHE A 70 21.21 15.51 27.97
C PHE A 70 19.99 15.61 28.88
N ARG A 71 20.09 16.35 30.01
CA ARG A 71 18.95 16.59 30.90
C ARG A 71 17.79 17.26 30.18
N SER A 72 18.06 18.23 29.30
CA SER A 72 17.01 18.87 28.50
C SER A 72 16.37 17.91 27.50
N LEU A 73 17.16 17.05 26.83
CA LEU A 73 16.64 16.02 25.93
C LEU A 73 15.72 15.03 26.65
N ILE A 74 16.08 14.60 27.87
CA ILE A 74 15.25 13.70 28.70
C ILE A 74 14.00 14.41 29.22
N LYS A 75 14.12 15.66 29.69
CA LYS A 75 12.95 16.45 30.14
C LYS A 75 11.92 16.64 29.02
N GLU A 76 12.37 16.81 27.77
CA GLU A 76 11.47 16.80 26.61
C GLU A 76 10.75 15.46 26.46
N GLN A 77 11.43 14.33 26.68
CA GLN A 77 10.86 12.99 26.62
C GLN A 77 9.79 12.78 27.69
N ASP A 78 10.07 13.16 28.94
CA ASP A 78 9.11 13.10 30.05
C ASP A 78 7.87 13.93 29.75
N TYR A 79 8.08 15.15 29.25
CA TYR A 79 6.99 16.01 28.84
C TYR A 79 6.18 15.36 27.73
N PHE A 80 6.80 14.83 26.67
CA PHE A 80 6.08 14.17 25.59
C PHE A 80 5.27 12.98 26.11
N SER A 81 5.82 12.16 27.01
CA SER A 81 5.14 11.04 27.67
C SER A 81 3.89 11.46 28.45
N SER A 82 3.83 12.70 28.94
CA SER A 82 2.64 13.23 29.61
C SER A 82 1.56 13.79 28.66
N GLN A 83 1.88 13.96 27.36
CA GLN A 83 1.00 14.63 26.39
C GLN A 83 0.45 13.67 25.35
N LYS A 84 -0.74 13.98 24.79
CA LYS A 84 -1.28 13.27 23.63
C LYS A 84 -0.49 13.58 22.34
N TRP A 85 0.16 14.74 22.26
CA TRP A 85 0.78 15.26 21.05
C TRP A 85 2.12 15.94 21.31
N LEU A 86 3.06 15.74 20.40
CA LEU A 86 4.34 16.45 20.39
C LEU A 86 4.18 17.77 19.63
N ASP A 87 4.24 18.90 20.34
CA ASP A 87 4.46 20.18 19.67
C ASP A 87 5.88 20.21 19.10
N LYS A 88 5.99 20.27 17.77
CA LYS A 88 7.29 20.34 17.08
C LYS A 88 8.11 21.56 17.50
N LYS A 89 7.49 22.62 18.02
CA LYS A 89 8.20 23.79 18.58
C LYS A 89 8.99 23.45 19.84
N LEU A 90 8.65 22.34 20.52
CA LEU A 90 9.31 21.91 21.76
C LEU A 90 10.47 20.93 21.53
N ALA A 91 10.62 20.35 20.33
CA ALA A 91 11.70 19.41 20.05
C ALA A 91 12.98 20.12 19.58
N ASN A 92 13.87 20.43 20.51
CA ASN A 92 15.09 21.18 20.24
C ASN A 92 16.25 20.31 19.77
N TYR A 93 17.15 20.90 18.99
CA TYR A 93 18.41 20.26 18.60
C TYR A 93 19.51 20.57 19.60
N TYR A 94 20.04 19.52 20.23
CA TYR A 94 21.14 19.56 21.18
C TYR A 94 22.46 19.18 20.51
N LYS A 95 23.58 19.78 20.93
CA LYS A 95 24.91 19.46 20.37
C LYS A 95 25.37 18.11 20.91
N CYS A 96 25.99 17.30 20.06
CA CYS A 96 26.52 16.00 20.47
C CYS A 96 27.79 15.61 19.69
N LYS A 97 28.54 14.67 20.23
CA LYS A 97 29.56 13.88 19.53
C LYS A 97 28.97 12.50 19.23
N ILE A 98 29.13 12.03 18.00
CA ILE A 98 28.65 10.72 17.55
C ILE A 98 29.88 9.90 17.19
N THR A 99 30.04 8.74 17.80
CA THR A 99 31.11 7.79 17.51
C THR A 99 30.54 6.60 16.75
N PHE A 100 31.11 6.31 15.58
CA PHE A 100 30.77 5.16 14.74
C PHE A 100 32.05 4.58 14.16
N ASN A 101 32.28 3.27 14.32
CA ASN A 101 33.49 2.58 13.86
C ASN A 101 34.79 3.32 14.26
N ASN A 102 34.91 3.68 15.55
CA ASN A 102 36.02 4.45 16.14
C ASN A 102 36.20 5.89 15.61
N ASN A 103 35.36 6.35 14.67
CA ASN A 103 35.39 7.71 14.18
C ASN A 103 34.38 8.58 14.93
N THR A 104 34.86 9.69 15.52
CA THR A 104 34.02 10.63 16.27
C THR A 104 33.71 11.87 15.43
N LEU A 105 32.43 12.13 15.20
CA LEU A 105 31.93 13.29 14.46
C LEU A 105 31.13 14.23 15.36
N LYS A 106 31.23 15.54 15.09
CA LYS A 106 30.38 16.54 15.75
C LYS A 106 29.02 16.63 15.04
N GLY A 107 27.94 16.66 15.79
CA GLY A 107 26.59 16.76 15.25
C GLY A 107 25.58 17.36 16.21
N LYS A 108 24.31 17.17 15.87
CA LYS A 108 23.16 17.51 16.70
C LYS A 108 22.16 16.37 16.73
N ILE A 109 21.51 16.18 17.87
CA ILE A 109 20.44 15.21 18.11
C ILE A 109 19.18 15.94 18.56
N ARG A 110 18.01 15.38 18.21
CA ARG A 110 16.73 15.76 18.82
C ARG A 110 15.76 14.59 18.86
N ASN A 111 14.76 14.68 19.73
CA ASN A 111 13.62 13.77 19.74
C ASN A 111 12.83 13.83 18.41
N LYS A 112 12.33 12.67 17.96
CA LYS A 112 11.49 12.47 16.77
C LYS A 112 10.20 11.74 17.19
N GLY A 113 9.07 12.27 16.77
CA GLY A 113 7.76 11.66 16.98
C GLY A 113 6.66 12.70 16.86
N LEU A 114 5.40 12.27 16.90
CA LEU A 114 4.27 13.19 17.05
C LEU A 114 3.15 12.65 17.95
N LEU A 115 3.02 11.33 18.06
CA LEU A 115 2.03 10.62 18.85
C LEU A 115 2.77 9.66 19.78
N LEU A 116 2.45 9.66 21.07
CA LEU A 116 2.77 8.54 21.95
C LEU A 116 1.49 7.75 22.12
N LYS A 117 1.45 6.55 21.54
CA LYS A 117 0.44 5.57 21.92
C LYS A 117 0.78 5.03 23.31
N PRO A 118 -0.18 4.48 24.09
CA PRO A 118 0.08 4.09 25.47
C PRO A 118 1.20 3.04 25.68
N TRP A 119 1.61 2.32 24.64
CA TRP A 119 2.75 1.40 24.71
C TRP A 119 4.11 2.05 24.42
N GLU A 120 4.15 3.37 24.20
CA GLU A 120 5.37 4.15 23.91
C GLU A 120 5.96 4.86 25.13
N TYR A 121 5.47 4.59 26.35
CA TYR A 121 5.90 5.26 27.59
C TYR A 121 7.23 4.78 28.20
N ASP A 122 7.90 3.80 27.60
CA ASP A 122 9.25 3.39 28.02
C ASP A 122 10.29 4.17 27.21
N GLU A 123 11.22 4.82 27.93
CA GLU A 123 12.29 5.67 27.39
C GLU A 123 13.09 4.99 26.26
N LYS A 124 13.14 3.65 26.23
CA LYS A 124 13.82 2.90 25.17
C LYS A 124 13.15 3.05 23.79
N TYR A 125 11.93 3.58 23.71
CA TYR A 125 11.15 3.69 22.48
C TYR A 125 11.24 5.05 21.78
N PHE A 126 11.99 6.02 22.33
CA PHE A 126 12.16 7.31 21.65
C PHE A 126 12.92 7.15 20.34
N SER A 127 12.46 7.86 19.30
CA SER A 127 13.20 7.95 18.05
C SER A 127 13.96 9.26 17.99
N TYR A 128 15.08 9.27 17.28
CA TYR A 128 15.96 10.44 17.22
C TYR A 128 16.17 10.92 15.78
N LYS A 129 16.41 12.22 15.61
CA LYS A 129 16.97 12.78 14.37
C LYS A 129 18.39 13.24 14.62
N ILE A 130 19.31 12.75 13.80
CA ILE A 130 20.72 13.12 13.84
C ILE A 130 21.06 14.01 12.64
N LYS A 131 21.86 15.05 12.90
CA LYS A 131 22.45 15.93 11.87
C LYS A 131 23.94 16.10 12.12
N LEU A 132 24.78 15.62 11.22
CA LEU A 132 26.23 15.78 11.32
C LEU A 132 26.67 17.17 10.80
N LYS A 133 27.63 17.80 11.47
CA LYS A 133 28.18 19.10 11.07
C LYS A 133 29.03 18.97 9.81
N LYS A 134 29.96 18.01 9.81
CA LYS A 134 30.86 17.62 8.71
C LYS A 134 31.01 16.09 8.70
N GLY A 135 31.43 15.53 7.57
CA GLY A 135 31.51 14.09 7.36
C GLY A 135 30.16 13.40 7.20
N ASP A 136 30.17 12.07 7.18
CA ASP A 136 28.99 11.23 7.17
C ASP A 136 29.23 9.88 7.87
N ILE A 137 28.14 9.19 8.19
CA ILE A 137 28.13 7.81 8.70
C ILE A 137 27.45 6.96 7.64
N ASN A 138 28.18 6.00 7.05
CA ASN A 138 27.71 5.16 5.95
C ASN A 138 27.10 5.96 4.78
N GLY A 139 27.72 7.09 4.42
CA GLY A 139 27.21 7.97 3.37
C GLY A 139 26.11 8.93 3.84
N LEU A 140 25.64 8.86 5.10
CA LEU A 140 24.52 9.66 5.62
C LEU A 140 24.98 10.86 6.45
N LYS A 141 24.58 12.06 6.05
CA LYS A 141 24.81 13.30 6.82
C LYS A 141 23.68 13.60 7.80
N LYS A 142 22.46 13.17 7.47
CA LYS A 142 21.28 13.27 8.30
C LYS A 142 20.55 11.94 8.25
N PHE A 143 20.13 11.45 9.40
CA PHE A 143 19.47 10.17 9.52
C PHE A 143 18.57 10.15 10.76
N TYR A 144 17.70 9.16 10.80
CA TYR A 144 16.84 8.85 11.93
C TYR A 144 17.37 7.60 12.61
N LEU A 145 17.18 7.53 13.92
CA LEU A 145 17.35 6.31 14.69
C LEU A 145 15.96 5.98 15.23
N ASN A 146 15.32 4.97 14.68
CA ASN A 146 14.00 4.53 15.11
C ASN A 146 14.09 3.18 15.81
N TYR A 147 13.33 3.04 16.89
CA TYR A 147 13.23 1.77 17.59
C TYR A 147 12.55 0.72 16.67
N PRO A 148 13.10 -0.51 16.51
CA PRO A 148 12.63 -1.46 15.49
C PRO A 148 11.14 -1.79 15.60
N LYS A 149 10.58 -1.94 16.81
CA LYS A 149 9.14 -2.24 16.96
C LYS A 149 8.23 -1.11 16.44
N LYS A 150 8.68 0.15 16.43
CA LYS A 150 7.93 1.26 15.81
C LYS A 150 7.83 1.14 14.29
N ARG A 151 8.70 0.32 13.70
CA ARG A 151 8.72 -0.04 12.28
C ARG A 151 8.19 -1.45 12.01
N ASN A 152 7.43 -2.01 12.96
CA ASN A 152 7.00 -3.41 12.92
C ASN A 152 8.18 -4.35 12.64
N ASN A 153 9.28 -4.12 13.35
CA ASN A 153 10.56 -4.81 13.21
C ASN A 153 11.15 -4.67 11.81
N LEU A 154 10.99 -5.66 10.92
CA LEU A 154 11.59 -5.63 9.59
C LEU A 154 10.72 -4.96 8.51
N HIS A 155 9.53 -4.43 8.81
CA HIS A 155 8.65 -3.94 7.74
C HIS A 155 9.25 -2.77 6.96
N GLU A 156 9.78 -1.74 7.64
CA GLU A 156 10.47 -0.62 6.95
C GLU A 156 11.64 -1.14 6.10
N TRP A 157 12.42 -2.06 6.68
CA TRP A 157 13.54 -2.69 5.99
C TRP A 157 13.10 -3.41 4.71
N TYR A 158 12.06 -4.25 4.77
CA TYR A 158 11.52 -4.94 3.59
C TYR A 158 10.98 -3.95 2.57
N GLY A 159 10.23 -2.94 3.01
CA GLY A 159 9.67 -1.91 2.14
C GLY A 159 10.75 -1.20 1.32
N ASP A 160 11.80 -0.72 1.97
CA ASP A 160 12.92 -0.07 1.27
C ASP A 160 13.65 -1.03 0.31
N LYS A 161 13.82 -2.32 0.67
CA LYS A 161 14.42 -3.30 -0.26
C LYS A 161 13.55 -3.57 -1.47
N ILE A 162 12.23 -3.67 -1.28
CA ILE A 162 11.26 -3.85 -2.38
C ILE A 162 11.29 -2.60 -3.28
N TYR A 163 11.29 -1.40 -2.71
CA TYR A 163 11.31 -0.15 -3.49
C TYR A 163 12.61 0.02 -4.26
N LYS A 164 13.75 -0.37 -3.67
CA LYS A 164 15.03 -0.48 -4.36
C LYS A 164 14.94 -1.41 -5.58
N TYR A 165 14.36 -2.60 -5.42
CA TYR A 165 14.21 -3.58 -6.51
C TYR A 165 13.41 -2.99 -7.68
N TYR A 166 12.32 -2.27 -7.39
CA TYR A 166 11.49 -1.61 -8.40
C TYR A 166 12.00 -0.22 -8.84
N LYS A 167 13.21 0.17 -8.42
CA LYS A 167 13.87 1.44 -8.76
C LYS A 167 13.04 2.68 -8.39
N LEU A 168 12.21 2.58 -7.36
CA LEU A 168 11.56 3.72 -6.71
C LEU A 168 12.54 4.37 -5.72
N ILE A 169 12.25 5.60 -5.29
CA ILE A 169 13.03 6.23 -4.22
C ILE A 169 12.83 5.44 -2.93
N TYR A 170 13.93 4.91 -2.38
CA TYR A 170 13.97 4.18 -1.10
C TYR A 170 14.98 4.83 -0.15
N GLN A 171 14.79 4.65 1.15
CA GLN A 171 15.74 5.11 2.17
C GLN A 171 16.81 4.06 2.41
N LYS A 172 18.09 4.45 2.44
CA LYS A 172 19.12 3.55 3.00
C LYS A 172 18.81 3.30 4.46
N ASN A 173 18.86 2.04 4.87
CA ASN A 173 18.68 1.66 6.26
C ASN A 173 19.66 0.56 6.70
N SER A 174 19.95 0.51 7.99
CA SER A 174 20.79 -0.50 8.62
C SER A 174 20.50 -0.59 10.11
N PHE A 175 20.66 -1.78 10.70
CA PHE A 175 20.58 -1.94 12.16
C PHE A 175 21.88 -1.50 12.83
N VAL A 176 21.77 -0.87 13.99
CA VAL A 176 22.88 -0.40 14.84
C VAL A 176 22.54 -0.62 16.31
N ASN A 177 23.52 -0.87 17.17
CA ASN A 177 23.33 -0.76 18.61
C ASN A 177 23.56 0.70 19.01
N LEU A 178 22.65 1.26 19.80
CA LEU A 178 22.67 2.66 20.19
C LEU A 178 23.04 2.81 21.66
N ASP A 179 24.08 3.59 21.91
CA ASP A 179 24.44 4.10 23.23
C ASP A 179 24.23 5.62 23.27
N ILE A 180 23.62 6.14 24.34
CA ILE A 180 23.50 7.59 24.57
C ILE A 180 24.01 7.90 25.98
N ASN A 181 25.07 8.70 26.08
CA ASN A 181 25.70 9.08 27.34
C ASN A 181 26.09 7.88 28.25
N GLY A 182 26.50 6.75 27.66
CA GLY A 182 26.86 5.54 28.40
C GLY A 182 25.67 4.66 28.78
N GLN A 183 24.45 5.02 28.35
CA GLN A 183 23.26 4.19 28.49
C GLN A 183 23.02 3.39 27.20
N ASP A 184 23.09 2.06 27.31
CA ASP A 184 22.69 1.15 26.23
C ASP A 184 21.17 1.25 25.98
N LYS A 185 20.81 1.74 24.80
CA LYS A 185 19.43 1.84 24.31
C LYS A 185 19.04 0.62 23.46
N GLY A 186 19.97 -0.29 23.18
CA GLY A 186 19.76 -1.51 22.41
C GLY A 186 19.73 -1.28 20.90
N LEU A 187 19.04 -2.17 20.20
CA LEU A 187 18.98 -2.18 18.73
C LEU A 187 18.10 -1.05 18.19
N TYR A 188 18.60 -0.32 17.21
CA TYR A 188 17.90 0.73 16.47
C TYR A 188 18.02 0.51 14.96
N LEU A 189 16.97 0.91 14.23
CA LEU A 189 17.02 1.06 12.78
C LEU A 189 17.50 2.47 12.45
N LEU A 190 18.70 2.56 11.87
CA LEU A 190 19.19 3.77 11.25
C LEU A 190 18.53 3.91 9.87
N GLU A 191 17.87 5.04 9.61
CA GLU A 191 17.16 5.35 8.36
C GLU A 191 17.65 6.67 7.76
N GLU A 192 17.91 6.69 6.47
CA GLU A 192 18.29 7.90 5.72
C GLU A 192 17.22 9.00 5.83
N SER A 193 17.64 10.26 5.95
CA SER A 193 16.72 11.40 5.94
C SER A 193 16.33 11.79 4.50
N PHE A 194 15.11 12.31 4.35
CA PHE A 194 14.64 12.96 3.12
C PHE A 194 15.37 14.29 2.86
N ASP A 195 16.53 14.24 2.21
CA ASP A 195 17.24 15.39 1.68
C ASP A 195 17.94 15.07 0.35
N TYR A 196 18.78 15.97 -0.16
CA TYR A 196 19.48 15.75 -1.43
C TYR A 196 20.29 14.45 -1.48
N LYS A 197 20.80 13.94 -0.35
CA LYS A 197 21.55 12.68 -0.36
C LYS A 197 20.64 11.50 -0.68
N LEU A 198 19.38 11.52 -0.23
CA LEU A 198 18.38 10.52 -0.62
C LEU A 198 18.20 10.51 -2.14
N LEU A 199 18.06 11.68 -2.75
CA LEU A 199 17.88 11.81 -4.20
C LEU A 199 19.11 11.28 -4.94
N ASN A 200 20.31 11.73 -4.56
CA ASN A 200 21.57 11.29 -5.16
C ASN A 200 21.75 9.76 -5.03
N ASN A 201 21.46 9.19 -3.86
CA ASN A 201 21.55 7.76 -3.59
C ASN A 201 20.56 6.93 -4.41
N ASN A 202 19.49 7.56 -4.90
CA ASN A 202 18.50 6.96 -5.77
C ASN A 202 18.70 7.35 -7.25
N ASN A 203 19.85 7.90 -7.63
CA ASN A 203 20.14 8.38 -8.99
C ASN A 203 19.08 9.37 -9.50
N ARG A 204 18.65 10.30 -8.64
CA ARG A 204 17.75 11.40 -8.99
C ARG A 204 18.51 12.71 -9.02
N SER A 205 18.13 13.59 -9.94
CA SER A 205 18.62 14.96 -10.01
C SER A 205 18.26 15.75 -8.75
N SER A 206 18.93 16.88 -8.54
CA SER A 206 18.55 17.79 -7.45
C SER A 206 17.17 18.41 -7.72
N GLY A 207 16.31 18.36 -6.71
CA GLY A 207 14.97 18.93 -6.75
C GLY A 207 14.35 18.97 -5.36
N PRO A 208 13.26 19.74 -5.16
CA PRO A 208 12.61 19.81 -3.87
C PRO A 208 11.89 18.51 -3.53
N ILE A 209 11.87 18.19 -2.23
CA ILE A 209 10.99 17.16 -1.66
C ILE A 209 9.89 17.88 -0.89
N ILE A 210 8.65 17.70 -1.30
CA ILE A 210 7.46 18.42 -0.80
C ILE A 210 6.44 17.45 -0.20
N TYR A 211 5.55 17.97 0.64
CA TYR A 211 4.47 17.21 1.26
C TYR A 211 3.32 18.14 1.69
N TYR A 212 2.12 17.59 1.84
CA TYR A 212 0.99 18.32 2.41
C TYR A 212 1.06 18.36 3.93
N SER A 213 0.98 19.55 4.50
CA SER A 213 1.08 19.75 5.95
C SER A 213 -0.12 19.16 6.67
N LYS A 214 0.13 18.23 7.59
CA LYS A 214 -0.89 17.68 8.50
C LYS A 214 -1.43 18.66 9.56
N ALA A 215 -1.15 19.95 9.44
CA ALA A 215 -1.54 20.95 10.45
C ALA A 215 -3.05 21.04 10.59
N GLU A 216 -3.79 21.08 9.47
CA GLU A 216 -5.25 21.12 9.48
C GLU A 216 -5.85 19.85 10.10
N MET A 217 -5.30 18.69 9.75
CA MET A 217 -5.73 17.40 10.30
C MET A 217 -5.63 17.31 11.83
N ILE A 218 -4.64 17.98 12.43
CA ILE A 218 -4.37 17.93 13.88
C ILE A 218 -5.24 18.93 14.65
N LYS A 219 -5.84 19.94 13.99
CA LYS A 219 -6.74 20.90 14.65
C LYS A 219 -8.10 20.29 15.00
N SER A 220 -8.48 19.19 14.36
CA SER A 220 -9.77 18.54 14.56
C SER A 220 -9.66 17.40 15.57
N ASP A 221 -10.59 17.34 16.52
CA ASP A 221 -10.73 16.22 17.47
C ASP A 221 -11.09 14.89 16.76
N ILE A 222 -11.63 15.00 15.55
CA ILE A 222 -11.96 13.89 14.65
C ILE A 222 -10.99 13.99 13.46
N TYR A 223 -10.15 12.98 13.24
CA TYR A 223 -9.21 12.95 12.11
C TYR A 223 -9.93 13.05 10.75
N ASP A 224 -10.16 14.26 10.27
CA ASP A 224 -10.72 14.51 8.95
C ASP A 224 -9.60 14.45 7.91
N TYR A 225 -9.64 13.41 7.08
CA TYR A 225 -8.69 13.24 5.98
C TYR A 225 -9.17 13.91 4.67
N GLY A 226 -10.43 14.32 4.61
CA GLY A 226 -11.08 14.89 3.44
C GLY A 226 -10.90 16.39 3.31
N GLU A 227 -11.61 17.18 4.11
CA GLU A 227 -11.57 18.64 3.97
C GLU A 227 -10.21 19.21 4.36
N SER A 228 -9.58 18.63 5.39
CA SER A 228 -8.25 19.04 5.86
C SER A 228 -7.21 18.94 4.75
N PHE A 229 -7.35 18.01 3.81
CA PHE A 229 -6.46 17.91 2.65
C PHE A 229 -6.55 19.15 1.76
N PHE A 230 -7.75 19.60 1.41
CA PHE A 230 -7.94 20.77 0.54
C PHE A 230 -7.52 22.08 1.20
N LYS A 231 -7.49 22.14 2.54
CA LYS A 231 -6.99 23.27 3.33
C LYS A 231 -5.49 23.16 3.65
N SER A 232 -4.84 22.03 3.34
CA SER A 232 -3.45 21.76 3.74
C SER A 232 -2.44 22.58 2.94
N GLU A 233 -1.56 23.28 3.65
CA GLU A 233 -0.41 23.95 3.05
C GLU A 233 0.63 22.95 2.51
N ILE A 234 1.18 23.19 1.32
CA ILE A 234 2.33 22.46 0.81
C ILE A 234 3.62 22.95 1.48
N LYS A 235 4.32 22.04 2.15
CA LYS A 235 5.60 22.29 2.83
C LYS A 235 6.75 21.52 2.20
N PHE A 236 7.96 21.92 2.56
CA PHE A 236 9.20 21.36 2.03
C PHE A 236 9.92 20.54 3.10
N GLN A 237 10.12 19.28 2.79
CA GLN A 237 11.02 18.41 3.54
C GLN A 237 12.48 18.66 3.11
N TYR A 238 12.68 18.97 1.84
CA TYR A 238 13.95 19.47 1.29
C TYR A 238 13.65 20.66 0.35
N PRO A 239 13.89 21.91 0.81
CA PRO A 239 13.71 23.10 -0.03
C PRO A 239 14.76 23.19 -1.14
N HIS A 240 14.37 23.78 -2.28
CA HIS A 240 15.21 23.99 -3.46
C HIS A 240 14.79 25.27 -4.21
N LYS A 241 15.59 25.74 -5.17
CA LYS A 241 15.24 26.94 -5.98
C LYS A 241 13.98 26.78 -6.85
N TYR A 242 13.50 25.55 -7.05
CA TYR A 242 12.29 25.25 -7.85
C TYR A 242 11.06 24.93 -6.98
N ASN A 243 11.05 25.43 -5.75
CA ASN A 243 9.96 25.23 -4.80
C ASN A 243 8.60 25.65 -5.37
N ASP A 244 8.56 26.81 -6.04
CA ASP A 244 7.30 27.38 -6.55
C ASP A 244 6.76 26.59 -7.74
N SER A 245 7.64 26.08 -8.62
CA SER A 245 7.25 25.17 -9.71
C SER A 245 6.60 23.90 -9.16
N ALA A 246 7.21 23.29 -8.14
CA ALA A 246 6.70 22.07 -7.52
C ALA A 246 5.34 22.29 -6.83
N LYS A 247 5.19 23.40 -6.12
CA LYS A 247 3.90 23.83 -5.53
C LYS A 247 2.84 24.04 -6.60
N LYS A 248 3.17 24.76 -7.68
CA LYS A 248 2.26 25.06 -8.78
C LYS A 248 1.73 23.77 -9.44
N LEU A 249 2.59 22.79 -9.69
CA LEU A 249 2.20 21.50 -10.26
C LEU A 249 1.18 20.77 -9.38
N LEU A 250 1.45 20.63 -8.08
CA LEU A 250 0.54 19.96 -7.16
C LEU A 250 -0.77 20.72 -6.96
N ASN A 251 -0.74 22.05 -6.87
CA ASN A 251 -1.96 22.87 -6.76
C ASN A 251 -2.84 22.73 -8.01
N ASN A 252 -2.24 22.84 -9.20
CA ASN A 252 -2.98 22.68 -10.47
C ASN A 252 -3.54 21.27 -10.65
N PHE A 253 -2.85 20.24 -10.13
CA PHE A 253 -3.38 18.88 -10.10
C PHE A 253 -4.64 18.79 -9.23
N ILE A 254 -4.62 19.32 -8.01
CA ILE A 254 -5.77 19.26 -7.10
C ILE A 254 -6.94 20.11 -7.57
N LEU A 255 -6.67 21.25 -8.20
CA LEU A 255 -7.69 22.08 -8.86
C LEU A 255 -8.18 21.47 -10.19
N LYS A 256 -7.66 20.30 -10.59
CA LYS A 256 -7.95 19.62 -11.86
C LYS A 256 -7.68 20.49 -13.11
N THR A 257 -6.88 21.54 -12.99
CA THR A 257 -6.47 22.38 -14.12
C THR A 257 -5.37 21.71 -14.94
N TYR A 258 -4.54 20.88 -14.32
CA TYR A 258 -3.61 19.97 -14.99
C TYR A 258 -4.09 18.52 -14.88
N SER A 259 -4.07 17.83 -16.02
CA SER A 259 -4.26 16.39 -16.07
C SER A 259 -3.11 15.67 -15.36
N ALA A 260 -3.40 14.53 -14.73
CA ALA A 260 -2.41 13.80 -13.93
C ALA A 260 -1.12 13.45 -14.71
N ASN A 261 -1.22 13.15 -16.00
CA ASN A 261 -0.08 12.82 -16.87
C ASN A 261 0.87 14.00 -17.13
N LYS A 262 0.43 15.25 -16.90
CA LYS A 262 1.28 16.44 -16.95
C LYS A 262 2.02 16.69 -15.63
N VAL A 263 1.63 16.00 -14.56
CA VAL A 263 2.11 16.27 -13.19
C VAL A 263 2.94 15.13 -12.65
N PHE A 264 2.55 13.88 -12.86
CA PHE A 264 3.20 12.71 -12.26
C PHE A 264 3.96 11.88 -13.29
N ASP A 265 5.11 11.35 -12.88
CA ASP A 265 5.75 10.23 -13.60
C ASP A 265 4.89 8.98 -13.40
N PHE A 266 4.10 8.64 -14.42
CA PHE A 266 3.13 7.55 -14.35
C PHE A 266 3.77 6.18 -14.13
N GLU A 267 4.94 5.93 -14.69
CA GLU A 267 5.64 4.65 -14.49
C GLU A 267 6.02 4.46 -13.01
N LYS A 268 6.57 5.50 -12.38
CA LYS A 268 6.92 5.46 -10.95
C LYS A 268 5.67 5.44 -10.06
N THR A 269 4.69 6.27 -10.38
CA THR A 269 3.48 6.40 -9.58
C THR A 269 2.64 5.13 -9.64
N ALA A 270 2.40 4.56 -10.83
CA ALA A 270 1.65 3.31 -10.97
C ALA A 270 2.36 2.13 -10.29
N THR A 271 3.71 2.08 -10.37
CA THR A 271 4.52 1.10 -9.62
C THR A 271 4.32 1.26 -8.11
N HIS A 272 4.34 2.49 -7.59
CA HIS A 272 4.13 2.76 -6.17
C HIS A 272 2.76 2.27 -5.68
N PHE A 273 1.69 2.55 -6.43
CA PHE A 273 0.34 2.08 -6.11
C PHE A 273 0.21 0.56 -6.19
N ALA A 274 0.66 -0.06 -7.29
CA ALA A 274 0.62 -1.52 -7.44
C ALA A 274 1.39 -2.25 -6.32
N LEU A 275 2.46 -1.65 -5.80
CA LEU A 275 3.16 -2.17 -4.63
C LEU A 275 2.39 -1.98 -3.33
N ALA A 276 1.69 -0.86 -3.15
CA ALA A 276 0.82 -0.66 -1.98
C ALA A 276 -0.27 -1.73 -1.89
N ASP A 277 -0.87 -2.09 -3.03
CA ASP A 277 -1.77 -3.24 -3.17
C ASP A 277 -1.06 -4.56 -2.85
N LEU A 278 0.10 -4.81 -3.44
CA LEU A 278 0.82 -6.06 -3.23
C LEU A 278 1.21 -6.30 -1.76
N ILE A 279 1.62 -5.24 -1.04
CA ILE A 279 1.96 -5.33 0.38
C ILE A 279 0.74 -5.23 1.31
N GLY A 280 -0.41 -4.82 0.78
CA GLY A 280 -1.67 -4.68 1.50
C GLY A 280 -1.71 -3.49 2.46
N TYR A 281 -1.03 -2.38 2.15
CA TYR A 281 -0.99 -1.22 3.04
C TYR A 281 -0.91 0.14 2.33
N TYR A 282 -1.87 1.01 2.63
CA TYR A 282 -2.06 2.31 1.99
C TYR A 282 -1.66 3.52 2.82
N HIS A 283 -1.31 3.35 4.10
CA HIS A 283 -1.04 4.52 4.95
C HIS A 283 0.12 5.39 4.44
N GLN A 284 1.09 4.76 3.77
CA GLN A 284 2.22 5.43 3.11
C GLN A 284 1.78 6.38 1.98
N LEU A 285 0.59 6.16 1.40
CA LEU A 285 0.02 6.98 0.33
C LEU A 285 -0.79 8.16 0.89
N ASN A 286 -1.25 8.11 2.15
CA ASN A 286 -2.05 9.18 2.72
C ASN A 286 -1.31 10.52 2.64
N TYR A 287 -2.03 11.61 2.33
CA TYR A 287 -1.43 12.91 2.02
C TYR A 287 -0.50 13.45 3.12
N HIS A 288 -0.79 13.10 4.38
CA HIS A 288 -0.01 13.53 5.54
C HIS A 288 1.28 12.73 5.76
N ASN A 289 1.45 11.62 5.05
CA ASN A 289 2.61 10.71 5.13
C ASN A 289 3.45 10.75 3.86
N VAL A 290 2.82 10.60 2.70
CA VAL A 290 3.47 10.58 1.39
C VAL A 290 4.26 11.87 1.18
N LYS A 291 5.44 11.73 0.59
CA LYS A 291 6.25 12.86 0.12
C LYS A 291 6.30 12.82 -1.40
N PHE A 292 6.63 13.95 -2.00
CA PHE A 292 6.72 14.09 -3.44
C PHE A 292 8.07 14.68 -3.78
N TYR A 293 8.85 13.99 -4.60
CA TYR A 293 10.04 14.55 -5.23
C TYR A 293 9.63 15.20 -6.55
N TYR A 294 10.08 16.43 -6.76
CA TYR A 294 9.92 17.12 -8.03
C TYR A 294 11.19 16.93 -8.88
N ASP A 295 11.06 16.15 -9.95
CA ASP A 295 12.10 15.95 -10.95
C ASP A 295 12.14 17.15 -11.90
N THR A 296 13.15 17.99 -11.67
CA THR A 296 13.36 19.24 -12.39
C THR A 296 13.77 19.02 -13.86
N SER A 297 14.27 17.83 -14.20
CA SER A 297 14.65 17.49 -15.58
C SER A 297 13.44 17.10 -16.43
N LYS A 298 12.41 16.52 -15.82
CA LYS A 298 11.17 16.08 -16.48
C LYS A 298 10.00 17.04 -16.28
N ASN A 299 10.12 17.97 -15.34
CA ASN A 299 9.01 18.79 -14.84
C ASN A 299 7.84 17.90 -14.33
N MET A 300 8.17 16.83 -13.59
CA MET A 300 7.21 15.84 -13.09
C MET A 300 7.46 15.48 -11.63
N ILE A 301 6.44 14.91 -10.98
CA ILE A 301 6.43 14.47 -9.60
C ILE A 301 6.57 12.95 -9.51
N GLU A 302 7.44 12.49 -8.61
CA GLU A 302 7.54 11.09 -8.16
C GLU A 302 7.13 11.01 -6.68
N PRO A 303 6.14 10.18 -6.30
CA PRO A 303 5.82 9.94 -4.90
C PRO A 303 6.93 9.13 -4.22
N ILE A 304 7.20 9.47 -2.96
CA ILE A 304 8.15 8.79 -2.08
C ILE A 304 7.37 8.18 -0.91
N ALA A 305 7.47 6.86 -0.79
CA ALA A 305 6.88 6.09 0.30
C ALA A 305 7.78 6.10 1.54
N ASN A 306 7.17 5.86 2.69
CA ASN A 306 7.83 5.55 3.95
C ASN A 306 6.79 4.99 4.93
N ASP A 307 7.24 4.52 6.10
CA ASP A 307 6.36 3.98 7.14
C ASP A 307 5.60 2.72 6.67
N PHE A 308 6.37 1.78 6.12
CA PHE A 308 5.87 0.56 5.53
C PHE A 308 5.26 -0.38 6.58
N GLN A 309 4.14 -0.97 6.20
CA GLN A 309 3.53 -2.09 6.92
C GLN A 309 3.02 -3.11 5.89
N PHE A 310 2.82 -4.34 6.35
CA PHE A 310 2.39 -5.46 5.52
C PHE A 310 1.19 -6.09 6.19
N TYR A 311 0.09 -6.19 5.44
CA TYR A 311 -1.14 -6.80 5.93
C TYR A 311 -1.71 -7.75 4.89
N ASP A 312 -2.28 -8.85 5.39
CA ASP A 312 -3.08 -9.75 4.57
C ASP A 312 -4.33 -8.97 4.09
N ILE A 313 -4.54 -8.92 2.78
CA ILE A 313 -5.79 -8.43 2.22
C ILE A 313 -6.85 -9.49 2.43
N LYS A 314 -7.65 -9.31 3.49
CA LYS A 314 -8.68 -10.29 3.87
C LYS A 314 -9.95 -10.18 3.03
N LYS A 315 -10.27 -8.99 2.52
CA LYS A 315 -11.50 -8.71 1.76
C LYS A 315 -11.24 -7.59 0.76
N TRP A 316 -12.01 -7.60 -0.32
CA TRP A 316 -12.02 -6.54 -1.32
C TRP A 316 -12.80 -5.32 -0.81
N THR A 317 -12.24 -4.56 0.13
CA THR A 317 -12.90 -3.37 0.66
C THR A 317 -12.49 -2.12 -0.10
N LYS A 318 -13.22 -1.02 0.14
CA LYS A 318 -12.80 0.31 -0.28
C LYS A 318 -11.36 0.67 0.16
N GLU A 319 -10.87 0.00 1.20
CA GLU A 319 -9.58 0.28 1.82
C GLU A 319 -8.41 -0.52 1.21
N SER A 320 -8.67 -1.49 0.33
CA SER A 320 -7.68 -2.52 -0.01
C SER A 320 -7.13 -2.46 -1.43
N PHE A 321 -7.74 -1.68 -2.32
CA PHE A 321 -7.35 -1.64 -3.74
C PHE A 321 -7.44 -0.26 -4.38
N GLY A 322 -6.45 0.10 -5.19
CA GLY A 322 -6.46 1.35 -5.98
C GLY A 322 -7.68 1.46 -6.91
N ILE A 323 -8.22 0.31 -7.34
CA ILE A 323 -9.44 0.19 -8.17
C ILE A 323 -10.64 0.91 -7.52
N VAL A 324 -10.71 0.94 -6.19
CA VAL A 324 -11.79 1.61 -5.46
C VAL A 324 -11.83 3.10 -5.76
N PHE A 325 -10.67 3.75 -5.90
CA PHE A 325 -10.58 5.18 -6.13
C PHE A 325 -11.23 5.61 -7.45
N LYS A 326 -11.32 4.70 -8.44
CA LYS A 326 -12.01 4.96 -9.71
C LYS A 326 -13.53 5.07 -9.56
N LYS A 327 -14.12 4.46 -8.52
CA LYS A 327 -15.52 4.00 -8.55
C LYS A 327 -16.43 4.53 -7.43
N GLN A 328 -15.96 5.44 -6.58
CA GLN A 328 -16.76 5.86 -5.43
C GLN A 328 -17.96 6.76 -5.81
N ASN A 329 -19.15 6.28 -5.42
CA ASN A 329 -20.41 7.04 -5.28
C ASN A 329 -20.44 7.83 -3.96
N ASN A 330 -21.15 8.97 -3.98
CA ASN A 330 -21.34 10.00 -2.94
C ASN A 330 -22.02 9.55 -1.63
N ASN A 331 -21.78 8.34 -1.08
CA ASN A 331 -22.39 7.96 0.20
C ASN A 331 -21.63 8.61 1.38
N PRO A 332 -22.21 9.60 2.09
CA PRO A 332 -21.52 10.40 3.11
C PRO A 332 -21.39 9.68 4.47
N ASN A 333 -22.09 8.57 4.69
CA ASN A 333 -22.24 7.94 6.01
C ASN A 333 -21.15 6.92 6.37
N TYR A 334 -20.08 6.80 5.58
CA TYR A 334 -18.95 5.94 5.92
C TYR A 334 -17.76 6.80 6.33
N PHE A 335 -17.35 6.70 7.59
CA PHE A 335 -16.07 7.21 8.08
C PHE A 335 -14.93 6.49 7.34
N ASP A 336 -14.57 7.01 6.17
CA ASP A 336 -13.42 6.56 5.38
C ASP A 336 -12.16 6.94 6.15
N TYR A 337 -11.58 5.99 6.89
CA TYR A 337 -10.21 6.08 7.44
C TYR A 337 -9.14 6.38 6.36
N PHE A 338 -9.55 6.33 5.08
CA PHE A 338 -8.77 6.57 3.88
C PHE A 338 -9.51 7.49 2.89
N ASN A 339 -10.07 8.61 3.36
CA ASN A 339 -10.42 9.67 2.42
C ASN A 339 -9.11 10.22 1.82
N ALA A 340 -8.84 9.86 0.56
CA ALA A 340 -7.59 10.12 -0.12
C ALA A 340 -7.83 10.95 -1.40
N PRO A 341 -8.12 12.26 -1.28
CA PRO A 341 -8.63 13.04 -2.41
C PRO A 341 -7.67 13.08 -3.60
N TRP A 342 -6.36 13.22 -3.34
CA TRP A 342 -5.35 13.22 -4.40
C TRP A 342 -5.30 11.90 -5.18
N MET A 343 -5.52 10.76 -4.51
CA MET A 343 -5.58 9.45 -5.18
C MET A 343 -6.83 9.35 -6.05
N LYS A 344 -7.99 9.81 -5.54
CA LYS A 344 -9.24 9.84 -6.32
C LYS A 344 -9.06 10.60 -7.64
N ILE A 345 -8.49 11.81 -7.58
CA ILE A 345 -8.20 12.64 -8.78
C ILE A 345 -7.23 11.91 -9.71
N LEU A 346 -6.21 11.24 -9.18
CA LEU A 346 -5.25 10.49 -9.99
C LEU A 346 -5.90 9.34 -10.78
N PHE A 347 -6.79 8.56 -10.13
CA PHE A 347 -7.46 7.42 -10.75
C PHE A 347 -8.56 7.81 -11.75
N GLU A 348 -9.04 9.07 -11.74
CA GLU A 348 -9.91 9.58 -12.81
C GLU A 348 -9.23 9.48 -14.19
N ASN A 349 -7.90 9.56 -14.26
CA ASN A 349 -7.15 9.43 -15.50
C ASN A 349 -7.07 7.96 -15.97
N ASN A 350 -7.61 7.68 -17.17
CA ASN A 350 -7.68 6.33 -17.74
C ASN A 350 -6.31 5.74 -18.09
N ASP A 351 -5.35 6.55 -18.54
CA ASP A 351 -3.99 6.07 -18.87
C ASP A 351 -3.25 5.63 -17.61
N PHE A 352 -3.36 6.41 -16.53
CA PHE A 352 -2.82 6.04 -15.23
C PHE A 352 -3.45 4.74 -14.73
N PHE A 353 -4.79 4.66 -14.74
CA PHE A 353 -5.50 3.49 -14.23
C PHE A 353 -5.15 2.21 -15.01
N SER A 354 -5.07 2.32 -16.34
CA SER A 354 -4.63 1.25 -17.24
C SER A 354 -3.20 0.78 -16.89
N LEU A 355 -2.26 1.71 -16.74
CA LEU A 355 -0.87 1.38 -16.39
C LEU A 355 -0.78 0.73 -15.00
N TYR A 356 -1.52 1.23 -14.02
CA TYR A 356 -1.62 0.65 -12.68
C TYR A 356 -2.08 -0.80 -12.73
N LEU A 357 -3.14 -1.13 -13.49
CA LEU A 357 -3.63 -2.51 -13.62
C LEU A 357 -2.60 -3.42 -14.27
N LYS A 358 -1.90 -2.94 -15.30
CA LYS A 358 -0.81 -3.67 -15.94
C LYS A 358 0.32 -3.99 -14.95
N LYS A 359 0.74 -3.01 -14.13
CA LYS A 359 1.77 -3.22 -13.09
C LYS A 359 1.28 -4.18 -12.02
N LEU A 360 0.03 -4.05 -11.60
CA LEU A 360 -0.56 -4.91 -10.59
C LEU A 360 -0.59 -6.38 -11.03
N ASN A 361 -1.03 -6.65 -12.28
CA ASN A 361 -1.04 -7.98 -12.89
C ASN A 361 0.38 -8.55 -13.06
N ASP A 362 1.33 -7.73 -13.49
CA ASP A 362 2.74 -8.13 -13.62
C ASP A 362 3.32 -8.51 -12.25
N PHE A 363 3.20 -7.62 -11.27
CA PHE A 363 3.83 -7.77 -9.95
C PHE A 363 3.18 -8.87 -9.12
N SER A 364 1.91 -9.22 -9.36
CA SER A 364 1.26 -10.36 -8.72
C SER A 364 1.55 -11.70 -9.40
N SER A 365 2.25 -11.72 -10.53
CA SER A 365 2.60 -12.96 -11.23
C SER A 365 3.64 -13.77 -10.44
N LYS A 366 3.55 -15.10 -10.51
CA LYS A 366 4.48 -16.03 -9.84
C LYS A 366 5.94 -15.69 -10.14
N ASN A 367 6.27 -15.47 -11.42
CA ASN A 367 7.64 -15.18 -11.86
C ASN A 367 8.19 -13.88 -11.23
N LYS A 368 7.37 -12.82 -11.13
CA LYS A 368 7.81 -11.56 -10.49
C LYS A 368 7.99 -11.71 -8.98
N ILE A 369 7.10 -12.43 -8.31
CA ILE A 369 7.22 -12.72 -6.88
C ILE A 369 8.47 -13.54 -6.58
N ASP A 370 8.73 -14.58 -7.35
CA ASP A 370 9.91 -15.43 -7.17
C ASP A 370 11.21 -14.63 -7.41
N SER A 371 11.23 -13.78 -8.45
CA SER A 371 12.35 -12.88 -8.72
C SER A 371 12.60 -11.89 -7.58
N LEU A 372 11.55 -11.27 -7.04
CA LEU A 372 11.63 -10.39 -5.88
C LEU A 372 12.20 -11.14 -4.65
N PHE A 373 11.74 -12.36 -4.40
CA PHE A 373 12.18 -13.13 -3.23
C PHE A 373 13.63 -13.60 -3.35
N ASN A 374 14.09 -13.92 -4.56
CA ASN A 374 15.49 -14.21 -4.84
C ASN A 374 16.38 -12.98 -4.60
N PHE A 375 15.93 -11.79 -5.02
CA PHE A 375 16.62 -10.54 -4.72
C PHE A 375 16.72 -10.26 -3.21
N LEU A 376 15.66 -10.54 -2.45
CA LEU A 376 15.63 -10.29 -1.00
C LEU A 376 16.48 -11.27 -0.19
N LYS A 377 16.60 -12.52 -0.65
CA LYS A 377 17.26 -13.63 0.05
C LYS A 377 18.63 -13.29 0.66
N PRO A 378 19.62 -12.73 -0.07
CA PRO A 378 20.94 -12.45 0.51
C PRO A 378 20.91 -11.40 1.64
N TYR A 379 19.94 -10.49 1.64
CA TYR A 379 19.83 -9.45 2.67
C TYR A 379 19.03 -9.90 3.89
N GLU A 380 18.04 -10.76 3.66
CA GLU A 380 17.06 -11.19 4.66
C GLU A 380 17.68 -12.02 5.78
N ASP A 381 18.65 -12.88 5.45
CA ASP A 381 19.30 -13.75 6.44
C ASP A 381 20.00 -12.96 7.55
N SER A 382 20.73 -11.90 7.18
CA SER A 382 21.40 -11.03 8.14
C SER A 382 20.41 -10.21 8.96
N ALA A 383 19.40 -9.62 8.30
CA ALA A 383 18.40 -8.79 8.98
C ALA A 383 17.58 -9.62 9.99
N PHE A 384 17.18 -10.84 9.61
CA PHE A 384 16.44 -11.73 10.50
C PHE A 384 17.29 -12.25 11.67
N ALA A 385 18.56 -12.57 11.44
CA ALA A 385 19.47 -12.98 12.52
C ALA A 385 19.67 -11.84 13.53
N ILE A 386 19.85 -10.61 13.07
CA ILE A 386 19.98 -9.43 13.95
C ILE A 386 18.70 -9.22 14.75
N ILE A 387 17.54 -9.17 14.08
CA ILE A 387 16.27 -8.86 14.77
C ILE A 387 15.86 -9.98 15.73
N SER A 388 16.18 -11.25 15.45
CA SER A 388 15.82 -12.38 16.34
C SER A 388 16.64 -12.44 17.63
N LYS A 389 17.84 -11.83 17.65
CA LYS A 389 18.58 -11.60 18.90
C LYS A 389 17.87 -10.57 19.78
N PHE A 390 17.28 -9.54 19.17
CA PHE A 390 16.58 -8.46 19.84
C PHE A 390 15.12 -8.79 20.22
N ASP A 391 14.39 -9.48 19.34
CA ASP A 391 13.00 -9.91 19.53
C ASP A 391 12.89 -11.40 19.13
N PRO A 392 13.16 -12.33 20.06
CA PRO A 392 13.18 -13.77 19.78
C PRO A 392 11.84 -14.34 19.33
N PHE A 393 10.74 -13.64 19.59
CA PHE A 393 9.39 -14.06 19.21
C PHE A 393 8.96 -13.49 17.85
N TYR A 394 9.78 -12.63 17.23
CA TYR A 394 9.46 -12.07 15.92
C TYR A 394 9.51 -13.15 14.83
N SER A 395 8.40 -13.26 14.08
CA SER A 395 8.30 -14.11 12.90
C SER A 395 7.86 -13.26 11.70
N PRO A 396 8.73 -13.00 10.71
CA PRO A 396 8.39 -12.17 9.56
C PRO A 396 7.38 -12.90 8.67
N LYS A 397 6.15 -12.38 8.62
CA LYS A 397 5.10 -12.89 7.73
C LYS A 397 5.13 -12.24 6.34
N VAL A 398 6.05 -11.32 6.07
CA VAL A 398 6.09 -10.47 4.86
C VAL A 398 5.99 -11.28 3.55
N LYS A 399 6.82 -12.30 3.36
CA LYS A 399 6.77 -13.14 2.14
C LYS A 399 5.44 -13.89 1.99
N SER A 400 4.87 -14.36 3.11
CA SER A 400 3.57 -15.04 3.10
C SER A 400 2.42 -14.09 2.77
N ILE A 401 2.47 -12.86 3.31
CA ILE A 401 1.51 -11.79 3.04
C ILE A 401 1.56 -11.43 1.55
N ILE A 402 2.75 -11.16 1.00
CA ILE A 402 2.93 -10.84 -0.42
C ILE A 402 2.36 -11.95 -1.32
N LYS A 403 2.62 -13.23 -1.01
CA LYS A 403 2.07 -14.37 -1.77
C LYS A 403 0.53 -14.43 -1.70
N LYS A 404 -0.05 -14.27 -0.52
CA LYS A 404 -1.51 -14.26 -0.35
C LYS A 404 -2.15 -13.09 -1.10
N ASN A 405 -1.58 -11.90 -0.97
CA ASN A 405 -2.06 -10.71 -1.65
C ASN A 405 -1.93 -10.85 -3.18
N ALA A 406 -0.82 -11.38 -3.68
CA ALA A 406 -0.64 -11.67 -5.11
C ALA A 406 -1.69 -12.65 -5.65
N ASN A 407 -2.01 -13.71 -4.89
CA ASN A 407 -3.08 -14.64 -5.25
C ASN A 407 -4.44 -13.94 -5.26
N HIS A 408 -4.72 -13.12 -4.24
CA HIS A 408 -5.98 -12.38 -4.15
C HIS A 408 -6.13 -11.38 -5.29
N ILE A 409 -5.08 -10.61 -5.60
CA ILE A 409 -5.00 -9.74 -6.77
C ILE A 409 -5.33 -10.53 -8.03
N THR A 410 -4.67 -11.66 -8.25
CA THR A 410 -4.87 -12.46 -9.47
C THR A 410 -6.33 -12.93 -9.60
N GLN A 411 -6.96 -13.37 -8.50
CA GLN A 411 -8.37 -13.77 -8.49
C GLN A 411 -9.32 -12.59 -8.76
N VAL A 412 -8.97 -11.38 -8.31
CA VAL A 412 -9.76 -10.16 -8.56
C VAL A 412 -9.66 -9.73 -10.02
N LEU A 413 -8.44 -9.74 -10.57
CA LEU A 413 -8.19 -9.32 -11.95
C LEU A 413 -8.72 -10.37 -12.94
N ARG A 414 -8.77 -11.64 -12.57
CA ARG A 414 -9.15 -12.76 -13.44
C ARG A 414 -10.25 -13.60 -12.79
N LYS A 415 -11.49 -13.37 -13.22
CA LYS A 415 -12.63 -14.25 -12.93
C LYS A 415 -13.27 -14.69 -14.24
N GLU A 416 -13.38 -15.99 -14.46
CA GLU A 416 -13.91 -16.56 -15.69
C GLU A 416 -15.29 -17.24 -15.49
N PRO A 417 -16.24 -17.10 -16.44
CA PRO A 417 -16.24 -16.11 -17.51
C PRO A 417 -16.56 -14.69 -16.95
N PRO A 418 -15.80 -13.65 -17.34
CA PRO A 418 -15.99 -12.31 -16.81
C PRO A 418 -17.22 -11.63 -17.44
N LEU A 419 -17.59 -12.01 -18.67
CA LEU A 419 -18.64 -11.38 -19.47
C LEU A 419 -19.77 -12.37 -19.74
N LEU A 420 -21.00 -11.98 -19.39
CA LEU A 420 -22.22 -12.69 -19.78
C LEU A 420 -23.03 -11.77 -20.69
N VAL A 421 -23.45 -12.31 -21.83
CA VAL A 421 -24.24 -11.60 -22.83
C VAL A 421 -25.59 -12.31 -22.93
N ASN A 422 -26.68 -11.58 -22.68
CA ASN A 422 -28.03 -12.10 -22.90
C ASN A 422 -28.34 -12.14 -24.41
N GLN A 423 -29.43 -12.79 -24.79
CA GLN A 423 -29.88 -12.79 -26.18
C GLN A 423 -30.11 -11.35 -26.68
N PRO A 424 -29.52 -10.99 -27.83
CA PRO A 424 -29.68 -9.67 -28.44
C PRO A 424 -31.14 -9.45 -28.87
N LYS A 425 -31.60 -8.20 -28.80
CA LYS A 425 -32.89 -7.75 -29.34
C LYS A 425 -32.66 -6.75 -30.44
N VAL A 426 -33.56 -6.68 -31.41
CA VAL A 426 -33.55 -5.65 -32.46
C VAL A 426 -34.61 -4.60 -32.13
N ASP A 427 -34.23 -3.32 -32.17
CA ASP A 427 -35.19 -2.22 -32.00
C ASP A 427 -35.84 -1.80 -33.33
N SER A 428 -36.83 -0.89 -33.26
CA SER A 428 -37.58 -0.39 -34.42
C SER A 428 -36.70 0.23 -35.50
N ASP A 429 -35.52 0.71 -35.13
CA ASP A 429 -34.56 1.39 -36.00
C ASP A 429 -33.47 0.41 -36.50
N ASN A 430 -33.72 -0.91 -36.40
CA ASN A 430 -32.79 -1.98 -36.75
C ASN A 430 -31.46 -1.97 -35.97
N ASN A 431 -31.42 -1.41 -34.76
CA ASN A 431 -30.24 -1.50 -33.91
C ASN A 431 -30.30 -2.73 -33.02
N ILE A 432 -29.12 -3.28 -32.73
CA ILE A 432 -28.97 -4.39 -31.81
C ILE A 432 -28.83 -3.84 -30.39
N ILE A 433 -29.71 -4.29 -29.50
CA ILE A 433 -29.62 -4.04 -28.07
C ILE A 433 -29.14 -5.33 -27.41
N MET A 434 -28.00 -5.28 -26.72
CA MET A 434 -27.58 -6.37 -25.83
C MET A 434 -27.57 -5.93 -24.38
N GLU A 435 -28.02 -6.84 -23.53
CA GLU A 435 -27.83 -6.76 -22.10
C GLU A 435 -26.55 -7.50 -21.73
N ILE A 436 -25.60 -6.75 -21.21
CA ILE A 436 -24.26 -7.24 -20.91
C ILE A 436 -24.05 -7.16 -19.40
N LYS A 437 -23.50 -8.23 -18.83
CA LYS A 437 -23.18 -8.36 -17.41
C LYS A 437 -21.69 -8.65 -17.25
N ASN A 438 -20.99 -7.73 -16.61
CA ASN A 438 -19.59 -7.92 -16.23
C ASN A 438 -19.52 -8.43 -14.79
N SER A 439 -19.10 -9.69 -14.62
CA SER A 439 -18.98 -10.37 -13.33
C SER A 439 -17.67 -10.06 -12.61
N CYS A 440 -16.71 -9.43 -13.31
CA CYS A 440 -15.44 -8.95 -12.79
C CYS A 440 -15.56 -7.57 -12.14
N TYR A 441 -14.54 -7.22 -11.36
CA TYR A 441 -14.41 -5.90 -10.75
C TYR A 441 -13.79 -4.87 -11.69
N LEU A 442 -13.00 -5.34 -12.67
CA LEU A 442 -12.39 -4.50 -13.69
C LEU A 442 -13.40 -4.12 -14.77
N PRO A 443 -13.36 -2.87 -15.29
CA PRO A 443 -14.02 -2.55 -16.53
C PRO A 443 -13.49 -3.40 -17.68
N LEU A 444 -14.34 -3.67 -18.68
CA LEU A 444 -13.95 -4.34 -19.91
C LEU A 444 -14.02 -3.34 -21.06
N LYS A 445 -12.98 -3.28 -21.88
CA LYS A 445 -12.98 -2.55 -23.15
C LYS A 445 -13.55 -3.44 -24.23
N THR A 446 -14.58 -2.99 -24.91
CA THR A 446 -15.16 -3.74 -26.02
C THR A 446 -14.28 -3.62 -27.27
N ILE A 447 -14.25 -4.66 -28.13
CA ILE A 447 -13.55 -4.62 -29.41
C ILE A 447 -14.53 -4.66 -30.57
N GLY A 448 -15.42 -5.65 -30.59
CA GLY A 448 -16.28 -5.91 -31.73
C GLY A 448 -17.04 -7.21 -31.57
N ILE A 449 -18.04 -7.41 -32.43
CA ILE A 449 -18.68 -8.71 -32.59
C ILE A 449 -18.32 -9.27 -33.96
N TYR A 450 -17.87 -10.52 -33.93
CA TYR A 450 -17.29 -11.22 -35.06
C TYR A 450 -18.09 -12.46 -35.41
N GLN A 451 -18.11 -12.78 -36.70
CA GLN A 451 -18.64 -14.04 -37.25
C GLN A 451 -17.57 -14.60 -38.18
N ASN A 452 -17.13 -15.83 -37.95
CA ASN A 452 -16.05 -16.47 -38.74
C ASN A 452 -14.84 -15.51 -38.91
N ASP A 453 -14.44 -14.86 -37.82
CA ASP A 453 -13.39 -13.82 -37.74
C ASP A 453 -13.59 -12.55 -38.57
N SER A 454 -14.72 -12.39 -39.25
CA SER A 454 -15.13 -11.14 -39.88
C SER A 454 -15.86 -10.25 -38.88
N LEU A 455 -15.48 -8.97 -38.79
CA LEU A 455 -16.21 -7.97 -37.98
C LEU A 455 -17.59 -7.74 -38.59
N VAL A 456 -18.63 -7.83 -37.76
CA VAL A 456 -20.03 -7.68 -38.19
C VAL A 456 -20.73 -6.50 -37.49
N ILE A 457 -20.37 -6.27 -36.23
CA ILE A 457 -20.87 -5.13 -35.45
C ILE A 457 -19.66 -4.39 -34.91
N SER A 458 -19.47 -3.17 -35.41
CA SER A 458 -18.50 -2.24 -34.85
C SER A 458 -19.06 -1.65 -33.56
N LEU A 459 -18.21 -1.59 -32.55
CA LEU A 459 -18.53 -1.00 -31.26
C LEU A 459 -17.87 0.36 -31.24
N ASN A 460 -18.56 1.40 -30.76
CA ASN A 460 -17.94 2.72 -30.61
C ASN A 460 -16.63 2.56 -29.84
N GLU A 461 -15.54 3.01 -30.45
CA GLU A 461 -14.22 3.05 -29.83
C GLU A 461 -14.39 3.78 -28.48
N ASN A 462 -14.04 3.10 -27.38
CA ASN A 462 -14.13 3.56 -25.98
C ASN A 462 -15.39 3.19 -25.18
N SER A 463 -16.29 2.35 -25.69
CA SER A 463 -17.34 1.81 -24.82
C SER A 463 -16.76 0.85 -23.76
N LEU A 464 -16.79 1.29 -22.49
CA LEU A 464 -16.39 0.49 -21.32
C LEU A 464 -17.62 -0.19 -20.73
N ILE A 465 -17.50 -1.50 -20.48
CA ILE A 465 -18.46 -2.23 -19.67
C ILE A 465 -17.98 -2.19 -18.23
N GLU A 466 -18.65 -1.42 -17.39
CA GLU A 466 -18.29 -1.25 -15.99
C GLU A 466 -18.28 -2.58 -15.23
N GLY A 467 -17.31 -2.76 -14.33
CA GLY A 467 -17.27 -3.91 -13.45
C GLY A 467 -18.38 -3.90 -12.39
N LYS A 468 -18.54 -4.97 -11.63
CA LYS A 468 -19.38 -4.96 -10.41
C LYS A 468 -18.70 -4.23 -9.26
N ASN A 469 -19.48 -3.71 -8.33
CA ASN A 469 -18.96 -3.15 -7.07
C ASN A 469 -18.82 -4.24 -6.01
N TYR A 470 -18.01 -3.95 -4.98
CA TYR A 470 -17.98 -4.83 -3.82
C TYR A 470 -19.34 -4.85 -3.12
N GLY A 471 -19.83 -6.04 -2.75
CA GLY A 471 -21.11 -6.20 -2.06
C GLY A 471 -22.34 -5.87 -2.89
N GLU A 472 -22.20 -5.37 -4.11
CA GLU A 472 -23.32 -5.10 -5.01
C GLU A 472 -23.57 -6.27 -5.96
N ALA A 473 -24.84 -6.44 -6.33
CA ALA A 473 -25.24 -7.33 -7.41
C ALA A 473 -24.60 -6.89 -8.75
N ILE A 474 -24.40 -7.86 -9.65
CA ILE A 474 -23.93 -7.56 -11.01
C ILE A 474 -24.98 -6.70 -11.70
N LYS A 475 -24.56 -5.54 -12.23
CA LYS A 475 -25.43 -4.62 -12.96
C LYS A 475 -25.56 -5.07 -14.41
N ILE A 476 -26.78 -4.98 -14.92
CA ILE A 476 -27.06 -5.15 -16.35
C ILE A 476 -26.78 -3.81 -17.04
N GLN A 477 -25.90 -3.84 -18.04
CA GLN A 477 -25.60 -2.71 -18.90
C GLN A 477 -26.25 -2.96 -20.26
N LYS A 478 -27.21 -2.09 -20.61
CA LYS A 478 -27.83 -2.11 -21.94
C LYS A 478 -26.94 -1.32 -22.88
N MET A 479 -26.50 -1.97 -23.95
CA MET A 479 -25.70 -1.34 -24.98
C MET A 479 -26.42 -1.46 -26.32
N LYS A 480 -26.43 -0.36 -27.06
CA LYS A 480 -27.05 -0.23 -28.37
C LYS A 480 -25.97 -0.18 -29.44
N PHE A 481 -26.13 -0.95 -30.51
CA PHE A 481 -25.13 -1.14 -31.54
C PHE A 481 -25.74 -1.05 -32.94
N PHE A 482 -24.97 -0.45 -33.86
CA PHE A 482 -25.35 -0.30 -35.25
C PHE A 482 -24.85 -1.50 -36.06
N MET A 483 -25.75 -2.15 -36.82
CA MET A 483 -25.35 -3.23 -37.72
C MET A 483 -24.62 -2.67 -38.94
N THR A 484 -23.44 -3.19 -39.24
CA THR A 484 -22.68 -2.80 -40.45
C THR A 484 -22.93 -3.73 -41.63
N LYS A 485 -23.46 -4.95 -41.38
CA LYS A 485 -23.82 -5.96 -42.37
C LYS A 485 -25.05 -6.75 -41.88
N LYS A 486 -25.82 -7.33 -42.81
CA LYS A 486 -26.87 -8.31 -42.47
C LYS A 486 -26.23 -9.56 -41.88
N ILE A 487 -26.78 -10.05 -40.77
CA ILE A 487 -26.30 -11.24 -40.04
C ILE A 487 -27.35 -12.33 -40.19
N SER A 488 -26.93 -13.57 -40.43
CA SER A 488 -27.82 -14.73 -40.38
C SER A 488 -28.03 -15.18 -38.93
N PHE A 489 -29.26 -15.54 -38.60
CA PHE A 489 -29.73 -15.69 -37.22
C PHE A 489 -29.39 -17.04 -36.58
N ASP A 490 -28.90 -18.02 -37.35
CA ASP A 490 -28.47 -19.32 -36.82
C ASP A 490 -26.97 -19.41 -36.51
N ASP A 491 -26.22 -18.34 -36.81
CA ASP A 491 -24.77 -18.35 -36.74
C ASP A 491 -24.24 -18.05 -35.33
N SER A 492 -23.12 -18.70 -35.00
CA SER A 492 -22.38 -18.40 -33.77
C SER A 492 -21.62 -17.08 -33.94
N LEU A 493 -21.89 -16.14 -33.03
CA LEU A 493 -21.20 -14.86 -32.93
C LEU A 493 -20.21 -14.87 -31.77
N GLN A 494 -19.11 -14.14 -31.93
CA GLN A 494 -18.09 -13.94 -30.92
C GLN A 494 -18.06 -12.48 -30.48
N PHE A 495 -18.40 -12.21 -29.23
CA PHE A 495 -18.18 -10.90 -28.62
C PHE A 495 -16.73 -10.83 -28.15
N LYS A 496 -15.89 -10.03 -28.82
CA LYS A 496 -14.47 -9.85 -28.46
C LYS A 496 -14.30 -8.62 -27.55
N TYR A 497 -13.54 -8.77 -26.48
CA TYR A 497 -13.30 -7.74 -25.47
C TYR A 497 -11.91 -7.88 -24.83
N GLN A 498 -11.47 -6.85 -24.11
CA GLN A 498 -10.22 -6.82 -23.34
C GLN A 498 -10.53 -6.41 -21.90
N PHE A 499 -9.80 -6.96 -20.93
CA PHE A 499 -9.75 -6.34 -19.61
C PHE A 499 -9.11 -4.95 -19.74
N PHE A 500 -9.66 -3.96 -19.05
CA PHE A 500 -9.12 -2.61 -19.11
C PHE A 500 -7.63 -2.61 -18.70
N GLY A 501 -6.76 -2.06 -19.56
CA GLY A 501 -5.31 -2.05 -19.36
C GLY A 501 -4.56 -3.32 -19.77
N GLU A 502 -5.25 -4.33 -20.30
CA GLU A 502 -4.63 -5.52 -20.90
C GLU A 502 -4.64 -5.48 -22.45
N ARG A 503 -3.75 -6.26 -23.06
CA ARG A 503 -3.68 -6.43 -24.52
C ARG A 503 -4.39 -7.71 -25.01
N SER A 504 -4.53 -8.69 -24.13
CA SER A 504 -5.15 -9.99 -24.40
C SER A 504 -6.61 -9.81 -24.81
N ILE A 505 -6.95 -10.33 -25.99
CA ILE A 505 -8.32 -10.38 -26.48
C ILE A 505 -8.98 -11.63 -25.90
N ASN A 506 -10.11 -11.43 -25.25
CA ASN A 506 -11.00 -12.47 -24.77
C ASN A 506 -12.25 -12.51 -25.65
N GLN A 507 -12.94 -13.63 -25.65
CA GLN A 507 -14.17 -13.79 -26.41
C GLN A 507 -15.21 -14.59 -25.65
N VAL A 508 -16.48 -14.28 -25.90
CA VAL A 508 -17.61 -15.13 -25.49
C VAL A 508 -18.48 -15.40 -26.71
N SER A 509 -18.79 -16.67 -26.92
CA SER A 509 -19.66 -17.10 -28.01
C SER A 509 -21.12 -17.00 -27.59
N PHE A 510 -21.97 -16.52 -28.50
CA PHE A 510 -23.41 -16.48 -28.32
C PHE A 510 -24.12 -16.71 -29.66
N LYS A 511 -25.42 -16.99 -29.63
CA LYS A 511 -26.27 -17.13 -30.82
C LYS A 511 -27.23 -15.96 -30.92
N PHE A 512 -27.51 -15.50 -32.14
CA PHE A 512 -28.40 -14.39 -32.40
C PHE A 512 -29.81 -14.91 -32.73
N GLN A 513 -30.61 -15.22 -31.72
CA GLN A 513 -32.01 -15.62 -31.96
C GLN A 513 -32.90 -14.38 -31.90
N VAL A 514 -33.51 -14.01 -33.03
CA VAL A 514 -34.54 -12.97 -33.05
C VAL A 514 -35.85 -13.59 -32.58
N ASN A 515 -36.26 -13.28 -31.37
CA ASN A 515 -37.66 -13.36 -31.02
C ASN A 515 -38.34 -12.14 -31.66
N TYR A 516 -38.95 -12.33 -32.83
CA TYR A 516 -40.02 -11.44 -33.27
C TYR A 516 -41.11 -11.60 -32.22
N ASN A 517 -41.15 -10.69 -31.24
CA ASN A 517 -42.39 -10.54 -30.48
C ASN A 517 -43.38 -9.88 -31.46
N PRO A 518 -44.49 -10.55 -31.80
CA PRO A 518 -45.51 -9.98 -32.67
C PRO A 518 -46.12 -8.71 -32.07
#